data_AF-A0A5Y1PSY1-F1
#
_entry.id   AF-A0A5Y1PSY1-F1
#
_cell.length_a   1.000
_cell.length_b   1.000
_cell.length_c   1.000
_cell.angle_alpha   90.00
_cell.angle_beta   90.00
_cell.angle_gamma   90.00
#
_symmetry.space_group_name_H-M   'P 1'
#
loop_
_entity.id
_entity.type
_entity.pdbx_description
1 polymer ?
#
loop_
_entity_poly.entity_id
_entity_poly.type
_entity_poly.pdbx_seq_one_letter_code
_entity_poly.pdbx_strand_id
1 'polypeptide(L)'
;MAKINEFKDKDSLEPHQILSRLSLGVVAKLIISYKVQNKILDLRAFDFRKYSSSNRNFFIYENTKQGFDNIDKVNIVLNLLHTLRNRACHFENLLKIRENDNKLYPRISTKEKGTNIGLMPDKIENFLNDLICLINKDLLDYLNRG
;
A
#
# COMPACT_ATOMS: atom_id res chain seq x y z
N MET A 1 2.12 15.30 -9.78
CA MET A 1 2.13 14.34 -10.91
C MET A 1 3.57 13.94 -11.18
N ALA A 2 3.98 12.71 -10.85
CA ALA A 2 5.25 12.19 -11.37
C ALA A 2 5.04 11.92 -12.87
N LYS A 3 5.74 12.67 -13.71
CA LYS A 3 5.62 12.62 -15.17
C LYS A 3 5.94 11.21 -15.66
N ILE A 4 5.06 10.62 -16.46
CA ILE A 4 5.34 9.42 -17.28
C ILE A 4 6.12 9.87 -18.53
N ASN A 5 7.19 10.63 -18.33
CA ASN A 5 8.07 11.07 -19.41
C ASN A 5 9.50 10.90 -18.89
N GLU A 6 10.03 9.68 -18.95
CA GLU A 6 11.47 9.39 -19.00
C GLU A 6 11.78 7.88 -19.21
N PHE A 7 11.01 7.21 -20.06
CA PHE A 7 11.56 6.07 -20.83
C PHE A 7 11.64 6.52 -22.30
N LYS A 8 12.46 7.55 -22.53
CA LYS A 8 12.91 7.97 -23.86
C LYS A 8 14.28 7.36 -24.17
N ASP A 9 14.52 6.12 -23.75
CA ASP A 9 15.66 5.38 -24.27
C ASP A 9 15.24 4.81 -25.64
N LYS A 10 15.96 5.24 -26.67
CA LYS A 10 15.72 4.92 -28.08
C LYS A 10 16.09 3.48 -28.45
N ASP A 11 16.57 2.69 -27.48
CA ASP A 11 16.98 1.30 -27.64
C ASP A 11 16.15 0.41 -26.69
N SER A 12 15.75 -0.77 -27.17
CA SER A 12 15.06 -1.77 -26.37
C SER A 12 15.91 -2.17 -25.18
N LEU A 13 15.38 -2.04 -23.96
CA LEU A 13 16.07 -2.46 -22.74
C LEU A 13 16.29 -3.98 -22.73
N GLU A 14 17.48 -4.41 -22.33
CA GLU A 14 17.76 -5.82 -22.11
C GLU A 14 17.00 -6.37 -20.88
N PRO A 15 16.68 -7.68 -20.82
CA PRO A 15 15.90 -8.26 -19.72
C PRO A 15 16.46 -7.95 -18.32
N HIS A 16 17.78 -8.00 -18.14
CA HIS A 16 18.41 -7.70 -16.87
C HIS A 16 18.26 -6.22 -16.46
N GLN A 17 18.22 -5.30 -17.44
CA GLN A 17 18.02 -3.88 -17.20
C GLN A 17 16.57 -3.58 -16.82
N ILE A 18 15.61 -4.32 -17.38
CA ILE A 18 14.20 -4.26 -16.98
C ILE A 18 14.06 -4.74 -15.53
N LEU A 19 14.66 -5.88 -15.19
CA LEU A 19 14.64 -6.44 -13.83
C LEU A 19 15.27 -5.49 -12.80
N SER A 20 16.42 -4.89 -13.12
CA SER A 20 17.06 -3.92 -12.23
C SER A 20 16.21 -2.67 -11.96
N ARG A 21 15.27 -2.33 -12.85
CA ARG A 21 14.39 -1.15 -12.73
C ARG A 21 13.01 -1.48 -12.14
N LEU A 22 12.70 -2.76 -11.91
CA LEU A 22 11.44 -3.26 -11.35
C LEU A 22 11.35 -3.01 -9.83
N SER A 23 11.34 -1.73 -9.43
CA SER A 23 11.08 -1.35 -8.05
C SER A 23 9.63 -1.68 -7.63
N LEU A 24 9.39 -1.83 -6.33
CA LEU A 24 8.03 -2.02 -5.78
C LEU A 24 7.03 -0.96 -6.28
N GLY A 25 7.47 0.30 -6.40
CA GLY A 25 6.64 1.37 -6.94
C GLY A 25 6.30 1.20 -8.42
N VAL A 26 7.20 0.61 -9.22
CA VAL A 26 6.93 0.27 -10.63
C VAL A 26 5.95 -0.90 -10.71
N VAL A 27 6.18 -1.96 -9.93
CA VAL A 27 5.28 -3.13 -9.86
C VAL A 27 3.86 -2.70 -9.47
N ALA A 28 3.72 -1.90 -8.41
CA ALA A 28 2.42 -1.37 -7.98
C ALA A 28 1.69 -0.59 -9.09
N LYS A 29 2.42 0.27 -9.82
CA LYS A 29 1.86 1.00 -10.96
C LYS A 29 1.42 0.07 -12.08
N LEU A 30 2.22 -0.92 -12.43
CA LEU A 30 1.88 -1.90 -13.47
C LEU A 30 0.60 -2.66 -13.12
N ILE A 31 0.47 -3.12 -11.87
CA ILE A 31 -0.75 -3.81 -11.39
C ILE A 31 -1.99 -2.93 -11.62
N ILE A 32 -1.89 -1.64 -11.27
CA ILE A 32 -2.99 -0.68 -11.41
C ILE A 32 -3.28 -0.38 -12.89
N SER A 33 -2.24 -0.11 -13.69
CA SER A 33 -2.37 0.23 -15.12
C SER A 33 -2.97 -0.90 -15.94
N TYR A 34 -2.58 -2.15 -15.67
CA TYR A 34 -3.11 -3.33 -16.35
C TYR A 34 -4.40 -3.88 -15.74
N LYS A 35 -4.91 -3.26 -14.67
CA LYS A 35 -6.16 -3.65 -13.97
C LYS A 35 -6.16 -5.10 -13.49
N VAL A 36 -5.02 -5.58 -12.98
CA VAL A 36 -4.85 -6.97 -12.55
C VAL A 36 -4.97 -7.15 -11.03
N GLN A 37 -5.44 -6.15 -10.29
CA GLN A 37 -5.56 -6.18 -8.82
C GLN A 37 -6.19 -7.48 -8.29
N ASN A 38 -7.33 -7.87 -8.86
CA ASN A 38 -8.09 -9.05 -8.44
C ASN A 38 -7.36 -10.38 -8.69
N LYS A 39 -6.35 -10.40 -9.56
CA LYS A 39 -5.51 -11.58 -9.82
C LYS A 39 -4.32 -11.65 -8.87
N ILE A 40 -3.95 -10.53 -8.27
CA ILE A 40 -2.73 -10.41 -7.46
C ILE A 40 -3.03 -10.62 -5.97
N LEU A 41 -4.11 -10.03 -5.46
CA LEU A 41 -4.50 -10.15 -4.06
C LEU A 41 -6.03 -10.18 -3.91
N ASP A 42 -6.52 -11.00 -2.98
CA ASP A 42 -7.90 -10.99 -2.52
C ASP A 42 -8.00 -10.41 -1.11
N LEU A 43 -8.28 -9.12 -1.05
CA LEU A 43 -8.42 -8.31 0.16
C LEU A 43 -9.88 -8.06 0.54
N ARG A 44 -10.86 -8.81 0.01
CA ARG A 44 -12.29 -8.57 0.31
C ARG A 44 -12.59 -8.54 1.81
N ALA A 45 -11.94 -9.41 2.59
CA ALA A 45 -12.07 -9.47 4.04
C ALA A 45 -11.15 -8.51 4.82
N PHE A 46 -10.24 -7.80 4.15
CA PHE A 46 -9.26 -6.92 4.78
C PHE A 46 -9.94 -5.70 5.41
N ASP A 47 -9.59 -5.36 6.66
CA ASP A 47 -10.21 -4.29 7.44
C ASP A 47 -9.17 -3.23 7.84
N PHE A 48 -9.25 -2.06 7.21
CA PHE A 48 -8.30 -0.97 7.46
C PHE A 48 -8.42 -0.35 8.85
N ARG A 49 -9.55 -0.50 9.55
CA ARG A 49 -9.77 0.07 10.89
C ARG A 49 -8.81 -0.53 11.93
N LYS A 50 -8.27 -1.72 11.66
CA LYS A 50 -7.25 -2.36 12.50
C LYS A 50 -5.95 -1.56 12.63
N TYR A 51 -5.64 -0.71 11.63
CA TYR A 51 -4.32 -0.08 11.49
C TYR A 51 -4.31 1.41 11.85
N SER A 52 -5.47 2.03 12.05
CA SER A 52 -5.62 3.38 12.62
C SER A 52 -7.09 3.61 13.00
N SER A 53 -7.32 4.28 14.12
CA SER A 53 -8.65 4.73 14.55
C SER A 53 -9.29 5.74 13.58
N SER A 54 -8.47 6.40 12.76
CA SER A 54 -8.93 7.35 11.74
C SER A 54 -9.38 6.69 10.43
N ASN A 55 -9.13 5.39 10.26
CA ASN A 55 -9.46 4.67 9.04
C ASN A 55 -10.93 4.29 8.96
N ARG A 56 -11.38 4.01 7.74
CA ARG A 56 -12.71 3.47 7.41
C ARG A 56 -12.61 2.50 6.23
N ASN A 57 -13.60 1.64 6.05
CA ASN A 57 -13.65 0.71 4.90
C ASN A 57 -14.63 1.17 3.80
N PHE A 58 -14.88 2.47 3.71
CA PHE A 58 -15.80 3.05 2.75
C PHE A 58 -15.33 4.42 2.30
N PHE A 59 -15.78 4.81 1.11
CA PHE A 59 -15.72 6.17 0.61
C PHE A 59 -17.13 6.76 0.50
N ILE A 60 -17.21 8.06 0.28
CA ILE A 60 -18.47 8.77 0.06
C ILE A 60 -18.52 9.14 -1.42
N TYR A 61 -19.57 8.69 -2.10
CA TYR A 61 -19.87 9.03 -3.48
C TYR A 61 -21.32 9.52 -3.54
N GLU A 62 -21.55 10.72 -4.08
CA GLU A 62 -22.89 11.33 -4.17
C GLU A 62 -23.66 11.27 -2.83
N ASN A 63 -23.00 11.68 -1.73
CA ASN A 63 -23.52 11.64 -0.35
C ASN A 63 -23.88 10.24 0.19
N THR A 64 -23.56 9.18 -0.54
CA THR A 64 -23.82 7.79 -0.16
C THR A 64 -22.53 7.09 0.24
N LYS A 65 -22.58 6.30 1.31
CA LYS A 65 -21.44 5.47 1.75
C LYS A 65 -21.34 4.22 0.87
N GLN A 66 -20.18 4.04 0.24
CA GLN A 66 -19.87 2.86 -0.55
C GLN A 66 -18.64 2.15 0.02
N GLY A 67 -18.77 0.86 0.30
CA GLY A 67 -17.66 0.04 0.78
C GLY A 67 -16.55 -0.05 -0.25
N PHE A 68 -15.30 -0.13 0.21
CA PHE A 68 -14.18 -0.45 -0.69
C PHE A 68 -14.34 -1.86 -1.24
N ASP A 69 -14.31 -1.98 -2.56
CA ASP A 69 -14.22 -3.27 -3.23
C ASP A 69 -12.79 -3.83 -3.17
N ASN A 70 -12.56 -5.00 -3.76
CA ASN A 70 -11.22 -5.59 -3.76
C ASN A 70 -10.18 -4.72 -4.49
N ILE A 71 -10.56 -4.05 -5.57
CA ILE A 71 -9.67 -3.21 -6.37
C ILE A 71 -9.21 -2.02 -5.54
N ASP A 72 -10.15 -1.33 -4.89
CA ASP A 72 -9.87 -0.22 -3.98
C ASP A 72 -8.91 -0.65 -2.87
N LYS A 73 -9.18 -1.81 -2.25
CA LYS A 73 -8.36 -2.32 -1.16
C LYS A 73 -6.94 -2.65 -1.61
N VAL A 74 -6.78 -3.25 -2.79
CA VAL A 74 -5.46 -3.56 -3.37
C VAL A 74 -4.70 -2.28 -3.70
N ASN A 75 -5.36 -1.27 -4.28
CA ASN A 75 -4.75 0.04 -4.53
C ASN A 75 -4.25 0.69 -3.22
N ILE A 76 -5.08 0.66 -2.17
CA ILE A 76 -4.72 1.20 -0.85
C ILE A 76 -3.48 0.47 -0.30
N VAL A 77 -3.48 -0.87 -0.28
CA VAL A 77 -2.37 -1.67 0.25
C VAL A 77 -1.08 -1.41 -0.52
N LEU A 78 -1.12 -1.43 -1.87
CA LEU A 78 0.07 -1.18 -2.69
C LEU A 78 0.66 0.22 -2.45
N ASN A 79 -0.19 1.24 -2.31
CA ASN A 79 0.25 2.60 -2.03
C ASN A 79 0.82 2.75 -0.61
N LEU A 80 0.23 2.07 0.38
CA LEU A 80 0.76 2.02 1.74
C LEU A 80 2.12 1.32 1.79
N LEU A 81 2.28 0.17 1.13
CA LEU A 81 3.56 -0.54 1.02
C LEU A 81 4.64 0.30 0.35
N HIS A 82 4.29 1.00 -0.74
CA HIS A 82 5.21 1.92 -1.41
C HIS A 82 5.65 3.05 -0.46
N THR A 83 4.71 3.64 0.29
CA THR A 83 5.00 4.72 1.24
C THR A 83 5.85 4.21 2.41
N LEU A 84 5.52 3.03 2.95
CA LEU A 84 6.24 2.36 4.02
C LEU A 84 7.69 2.09 3.60
N ARG A 85 7.90 1.47 2.43
CA ARG A 85 9.23 1.21 1.88
C ARG A 85 10.06 2.49 1.75
N ASN A 86 9.46 3.57 1.25
CA ASN A 86 10.17 4.85 1.09
C ASN A 86 10.55 5.47 2.44
N ARG A 87 9.71 5.32 3.46
CA ARG A 87 10.04 5.79 4.82
C ARG A 87 11.05 4.90 5.52
N ALA A 88 11.03 3.59 5.29
CA ALA A 88 11.97 2.63 5.91
C ALA A 88 13.44 2.89 5.57
N CYS A 89 13.73 3.62 4.47
CA CYS A 89 15.08 4.09 4.16
C CYS A 89 15.72 4.92 5.29
N HIS A 90 14.88 5.54 6.11
CA HIS A 90 15.26 6.30 7.28
C HIS A 90 14.33 5.85 8.40
N PHE A 91 14.72 4.81 9.14
CA PHE A 91 13.84 4.07 10.04
C PHE A 91 13.07 4.97 11.03
N GLU A 92 13.62 6.11 11.43
CA GLU A 92 12.95 7.07 12.32
C GLU A 92 11.67 7.65 11.70
N ASN A 93 11.57 7.68 10.37
CA ASN A 93 10.37 8.08 9.64
C ASN A 93 9.21 7.09 9.80
N LEU A 94 9.48 5.84 10.20
CA LEU A 94 8.44 4.85 10.47
C LEU A 94 7.64 5.21 11.73
N LEU A 95 8.26 5.92 12.68
CA LEU A 95 7.65 6.30 13.96
C LEU A 95 6.89 7.64 13.88
N LYS A 96 6.96 8.35 12.75
CA LYS A 96 6.37 9.68 12.63
C LYS A 96 4.84 9.65 12.62
N ILE A 97 4.25 10.51 13.43
CA ILE A 97 2.82 10.81 13.48
C ILE A 97 2.60 12.31 13.25
N ARG A 98 1.36 12.69 12.94
CA ARG A 98 0.91 14.08 12.89
C ARG A 98 -0.20 14.26 13.90
N GLU A 99 -0.15 15.34 14.66
CA GLU A 99 -1.27 15.78 15.47
C GLU A 99 -2.06 16.87 14.75
N ASN A 100 -3.39 16.80 14.81
CA ASN A 100 -4.28 17.86 14.37
C ASN A 100 -5.56 17.80 15.22
N ASP A 101 -5.98 18.93 15.79
CA ASP A 101 -7.17 19.02 16.66
C ASP A 101 -7.18 17.95 17.78
N ASN A 102 -6.04 17.78 18.47
CA ASN A 102 -5.80 16.75 19.50
C ASN A 102 -6.03 15.31 19.04
N LYS A 103 -6.04 15.06 17.72
CA LYS A 103 -6.10 13.72 17.13
C LYS A 103 -4.79 13.36 16.45
N LEU A 104 -4.36 12.14 16.68
CA LEU A 104 -3.15 11.57 16.08
C LEU A 104 -3.49 10.90 14.75
N TYR A 105 -2.68 11.21 13.74
CA TYR A 105 -2.79 10.67 12.39
C TYR A 105 -1.46 10.08 11.95
N PRO A 106 -1.48 8.94 11.24
CA PRO A 106 -0.27 8.34 10.71
C PRO A 106 0.34 9.18 9.59
N ARG A 107 1.68 9.27 9.55
CA ARG A 107 2.40 9.85 8.40
C ARG A 107 2.57 8.88 7.23
N ILE A 108 2.39 7.59 7.47
CA ILE A 108 2.25 6.58 6.42
C ILE A 108 0.76 6.56 6.07
N SER A 109 0.40 7.20 4.97
CA SER A 109 -0.99 7.28 4.52
C SER A 109 -1.07 7.37 3.01
N THR A 110 -2.24 6.99 2.50
CA THR A 110 -2.63 7.08 1.10
C THR A 110 -4.04 7.65 1.01
N LYS A 111 -4.44 8.04 -0.20
CA LYS A 111 -5.78 8.53 -0.50
C LYS A 111 -6.38 7.72 -1.63
N GLU A 112 -7.50 7.05 -1.37
CA GLU A 112 -8.26 6.28 -2.36
C GLU A 112 -9.70 6.81 -2.41
N LYS A 113 -10.19 7.15 -3.61
CA LYS A 113 -11.55 7.68 -3.82
C LYS A 113 -11.94 8.79 -2.82
N GLY A 114 -11.04 9.73 -2.59
CA GLY A 114 -11.28 10.85 -1.67
C GLY A 114 -11.07 10.55 -0.18
N THR A 115 -10.86 9.28 0.19
CA THR A 115 -10.70 8.84 1.58
C THR A 115 -9.24 8.63 1.92
N ASN A 116 -8.79 9.24 3.02
CA ASN A 116 -7.47 9.00 3.57
C ASN A 116 -7.48 7.70 4.38
N ILE A 117 -6.52 6.82 4.11
CA ILE A 117 -6.26 5.60 4.88
C ILE A 117 -4.80 5.62 5.29
N GLY A 118 -4.50 5.29 6.54
CA GLY A 118 -3.13 5.29 7.03
C GLY A 118 -2.80 4.16 7.96
N LEU A 119 -1.51 4.07 8.27
CA LEU A 119 -0.89 3.01 9.04
C LEU A 119 -0.15 3.62 10.22
N MET A 120 -0.66 3.39 11.44
CA MET A 120 0.02 3.83 12.66
C MET A 120 1.33 3.08 12.86
N PRO A 121 2.35 3.72 13.44
CA PRO A 121 3.65 3.07 13.67
C PRO A 121 3.56 1.74 14.43
N ASP A 122 2.76 1.71 15.49
CA ASP A 122 2.54 0.53 16.35
C ASP A 122 1.71 -0.58 15.68
N LYS A 123 1.24 -0.35 14.44
CA LYS A 123 0.44 -1.30 13.66
C LYS A 123 1.15 -1.78 12.39
N ILE A 124 2.36 -1.32 12.12
CA ILE A 124 3.13 -1.70 10.92
C ILE A 124 3.33 -3.21 10.86
N GLU A 125 3.77 -3.83 11.96
CA GLU A 125 4.02 -5.27 12.02
C GLU A 125 2.76 -6.08 11.78
N ASN A 126 1.66 -5.76 12.49
CA ASN A 126 0.36 -6.42 12.29
C ASN A 126 -0.14 -6.29 10.84
N PHE A 127 0.04 -5.12 10.23
CA PHE A 127 -0.31 -4.90 8.84
C PHE A 127 0.49 -5.81 7.90
N LEU A 128 1.80 -5.93 8.09
CA LEU A 128 2.65 -6.79 7.28
C LEU A 128 2.32 -8.27 7.49
N ASN A 129 2.12 -8.70 8.73
CA ASN A 129 1.77 -10.08 9.06
C ASN A 129 0.43 -10.50 8.45
N ASP A 130 -0.59 -9.62 8.54
CA ASP A 130 -1.90 -9.85 7.92
C ASP A 130 -1.78 -10.01 6.40
N LEU A 131 -0.91 -9.23 5.74
CA LEU A 131 -0.68 -9.35 4.30
C LEU A 131 0.07 -10.62 3.91
N ILE A 132 1.09 -11.01 4.69
CA ILE A 132 1.86 -12.24 4.44
C ILE A 132 0.94 -13.46 4.59
N CYS A 133 0.15 -13.52 5.67
CA CYS A 133 -0.87 -14.54 5.89
C CYS A 133 -1.83 -14.71 4.71
N LEU A 134 -2.19 -13.59 4.08
CA LEU A 134 -3.14 -13.56 2.99
C LEU A 134 -2.54 -14.07 1.67
N ILE A 135 -1.23 -13.90 1.48
CA ILE A 135 -0.50 -14.43 0.33
C ILE A 135 -0.23 -15.93 0.52
N ASN A 136 0.36 -16.30 1.65
CA ASN A 136 0.60 -17.68 2.03
C ASN A 136 0.86 -17.74 3.54
N LYS A 137 0.03 -18.50 4.27
CA LYS A 137 0.17 -18.66 5.72
C LYS A 137 1.50 -19.32 6.12
N ASP A 138 2.00 -20.23 5.29
CA ASP A 138 3.22 -20.98 5.56
C ASP A 138 4.48 -20.07 5.50
N LEU A 139 4.39 -18.90 4.87
CA LEU A 139 5.48 -17.91 4.87
C LEU A 139 5.75 -17.33 6.26
N LEU A 140 4.75 -17.26 7.15
CA LEU A 140 4.97 -16.77 8.51
C LEU A 140 5.85 -17.73 9.31
N ASP A 141 5.67 -19.04 9.11
CA ASP A 141 6.48 -20.05 9.79
C ASP A 141 7.96 -19.95 9.41
N TYR A 142 8.27 -19.52 8.18
CA TYR A 142 9.65 -19.25 7.76
C TYR A 142 10.26 -18.04 8.47
N LEU A 143 9.47 -16.98 8.73
CA LEU A 143 9.94 -15.76 9.37
C LEU A 143 10.19 -15.95 10.87
N ASN A 144 9.42 -16.82 11.53
CA ASN A 144 9.52 -17.07 12.98
C ASN A 144 10.62 -18.09 13.36
N ARG A 145 11.26 -18.74 12.38
CA ARG A 145 12.35 -19.71 12.59
C ARG A 145 13.75 -19.08 12.45
N GLY A 146 13.82 -17.80 12.09
CA GLY A 146 15.06 -17.04 11.91
C GLY A 146 15.53 -16.34 13.18
#